data_AF-A0A3D2JQC7-F1
#
_entry.id   AF-A0A3D2JQC7-F1
#
_cell.length_a   1.000
_cell.length_b   1.000
_cell.length_c   1.000
_cell.angle_alpha   90.00
_cell.angle_beta   90.00
_cell.angle_gamma   90.00
#
_symmetry.space_group_name_H-M   'P 1'
#
loop_
_entity.id
_entity.type
_entity.pdbx_description
1 polymer ?
#
loop_
_entity_poly.entity_id
_entity_poly.type
_entity_poly.pdbx_seq_one_letter_code
_entity_poly.pdbx_strand_id
1 'polypeptide(L)'
;MASRSPKRSQKTPVAPQFVKERLETIYGPIEWRPRMVAIDELIFTVLTQNTSDLNAERAYDSLRKGLPTWGQVIEAETDKVAELIKHGGLSNQKSIRIQKILVEILKRLGHFDLEFLAVKPLEETREWFISLPGVGPKTAAVVMAFSLMMPAFPVDTHIHRVSKRIGFIDEKTTADQAHPLMEELIPEDDRYAMHVLLITHGRQICKARIPQCVRCTLASHCPASTAK
;
A
#
# COMPACT_ATOMS: atom_id res chain seq x y z
N MET A 1 -24.18 -30.94 32.24
CA MET A 1 -24.47 -29.51 32.02
C MET A 1 -23.31 -28.90 31.25
N ALA A 2 -23.40 -28.82 29.92
CA ALA A 2 -22.38 -28.18 29.10
C ALA A 2 -22.79 -26.71 28.88
N SER A 3 -22.06 -25.78 29.49
CA SER A 3 -22.25 -24.35 29.28
C SER A 3 -21.90 -24.02 27.83
N ARG A 4 -22.92 -23.78 27.01
CA ARG A 4 -22.72 -23.19 25.69
C ARG A 4 -22.26 -21.75 25.88
N SER A 5 -20.98 -21.49 25.58
CA SER A 5 -20.45 -20.14 25.41
C SER A 5 -21.34 -19.37 24.42
N PRO A 6 -21.67 -18.11 24.69
CA PRO A 6 -22.55 -17.35 23.81
C PRO A 6 -21.87 -17.18 22.44
N LYS A 7 -22.55 -17.62 21.37
CA LYS A 7 -22.14 -17.33 19.99
C LYS A 7 -22.02 -15.81 19.87
N ARG A 8 -20.80 -15.31 19.64
CA ARG A 8 -20.51 -13.91 19.31
C ARG A 8 -21.46 -13.51 18.18
N SER A 9 -22.27 -12.47 18.40
CA SER A 9 -23.16 -11.90 17.38
C SER A 9 -22.33 -11.66 16.11
N GLN A 10 -22.65 -12.38 15.03
CA GLN A 10 -22.14 -12.10 13.70
C GLN A 10 -22.72 -10.74 13.31
N LYS A 11 -21.94 -9.68 13.52
CA LYS A 11 -22.32 -8.35 13.05
C LYS A 11 -22.10 -8.34 11.54
N THR A 12 -23.14 -7.99 10.79
CA THR A 12 -23.10 -7.88 9.33
C THR A 12 -21.98 -6.91 8.93
N PRO A 13 -21.10 -7.28 7.98
CA PRO A 13 -20.09 -6.37 7.48
C PRO A 13 -20.76 -5.15 6.84
N VAL A 14 -20.12 -3.99 6.96
CA VAL A 14 -20.59 -2.79 6.25
C VAL A 14 -20.45 -3.06 4.75
N ALA A 15 -21.40 -2.62 3.92
CA ALA A 15 -21.28 -2.76 2.47
C ALA A 15 -20.14 -1.87 1.92
N PRO A 16 -19.29 -2.35 0.99
CA PRO A 16 -18.23 -1.55 0.37
C PRO A 16 -18.72 -0.23 -0.21
N GLN A 17 -19.83 -0.26 -0.96
CA GLN A 17 -20.42 0.94 -1.57
C GLN A 17 -20.80 1.99 -0.53
N PHE A 18 -21.44 1.57 0.56
CA PHE A 18 -21.77 2.45 1.67
C PHE A 18 -20.50 3.08 2.28
N VAL A 19 -19.43 2.29 2.47
CA VAL A 19 -18.17 2.82 3.01
C VAL A 19 -17.59 3.89 2.09
N LYS A 20 -17.53 3.63 0.78
CA LYS A 20 -17.02 4.59 -0.21
C LYS A 20 -17.78 5.89 -0.13
N GLU A 21 -19.11 5.86 -0.31
CA GLU A 21 -19.97 7.04 -0.30
C GLU A 21 -19.82 7.85 0.99
N ARG A 22 -19.82 7.17 2.15
CA ARG A 22 -19.68 7.85 3.45
C ARG A 22 -18.31 8.46 3.67
N LEU A 23 -17.24 7.87 3.13
CA LEU A 23 -15.91 8.45 3.23
C LEU A 23 -15.70 9.61 2.25
N GLU A 24 -16.29 9.54 1.05
CA GLU A 24 -16.27 10.63 0.07
C GLU A 24 -16.98 11.90 0.59
N THR A 25 -18.00 11.77 1.45
CA THR A 25 -18.60 12.96 2.10
C THR A 25 -17.62 13.75 2.99
N ILE A 26 -16.52 13.13 3.44
CA ILE A 26 -15.51 13.79 4.28
C ILE A 26 -14.29 14.19 3.45
N TYR A 27 -13.80 13.27 2.61
CA TYR A 27 -12.51 13.43 1.92
C TYR A 27 -12.65 13.89 0.47
N GLY A 28 -13.88 13.98 -0.05
CA GLY A 28 -14.16 14.22 -1.46
C GLY A 28 -14.05 12.95 -2.30
N PRO A 29 -14.53 13.01 -3.56
CA PRO A 29 -14.33 11.93 -4.52
C PRO A 29 -12.84 11.77 -4.85
N ILE A 30 -12.43 10.53 -5.10
CA ILE A 30 -11.05 10.23 -5.49
C ILE A 30 -10.99 9.99 -6.99
N GLU A 31 -10.18 10.79 -7.67
CA GLU A 31 -9.84 10.57 -9.07
C GLU A 31 -8.58 9.70 -9.16
N TRP A 32 -8.62 8.66 -9.99
CA TRP A 32 -7.46 7.82 -10.21
C TRP A 32 -6.49 8.49 -11.17
N ARG A 33 -5.30 8.84 -10.66
CA ARG A 33 -4.22 9.41 -11.45
C ARG A 33 -2.90 8.69 -11.15
N PRO A 34 -2.04 8.50 -12.16
CA PRO A 34 -0.71 7.96 -11.93
C PRO A 34 0.09 8.96 -11.12
N ARG A 35 0.82 8.47 -10.12
CA ARG A 35 1.64 9.29 -9.22
C ARG A 35 3.03 9.54 -9.79
N MET A 36 3.69 8.47 -10.22
CA MET A 36 5.05 8.47 -10.78
C MET A 36 5.17 7.37 -11.84
N VAL A 37 6.21 7.42 -12.67
CA VAL A 37 6.58 6.29 -13.54
C VAL A 37 6.91 5.05 -12.70
N ALA A 38 6.72 3.86 -13.27
CA ALA A 38 6.66 2.63 -12.47
C ALA A 38 8.00 2.28 -11.79
N ILE A 39 9.14 2.56 -12.43
CA ILE A 39 10.46 2.35 -11.80
C ILE A 39 10.68 3.28 -10.60
N ASP A 40 10.28 4.54 -10.72
CA ASP A 40 10.42 5.53 -9.66
C ASP A 40 9.53 5.13 -8.48
N GLU A 41 8.29 4.71 -8.76
CA GLU A 41 7.33 4.24 -7.75
C GLU A 41 7.83 3.01 -7.02
N LEU A 42 8.45 2.06 -7.72
CA LEU A 42 9.03 0.87 -7.13
C LEU A 42 10.13 1.24 -6.13
N ILE A 43 11.09 2.08 -6.52
CA ILE A 43 12.19 2.49 -5.64
C ILE A 43 11.68 3.35 -4.49
N PHE A 44 10.79 4.29 -4.76
CA PHE A 44 10.16 5.10 -3.72
C PHE A 44 9.40 4.22 -2.71
N THR A 45 8.66 3.22 -3.18
CA THR A 45 7.93 2.30 -2.31
C THR A 45 8.88 1.51 -1.41
N VAL A 46 10.05 1.09 -1.89
CA VAL A 46 11.10 0.49 -1.04
C VAL A 46 11.57 1.47 0.04
N LEU A 47 11.74 2.75 -0.30
CA LEU A 47 12.13 3.79 0.66
C LEU A 47 11.07 4.04 1.73
N THR A 48 9.77 3.92 1.41
CA THR A 48 8.67 4.09 2.40
C THR A 48 8.58 2.99 3.45
N GLN A 49 9.26 1.85 3.28
CA GLN A 49 9.17 0.74 4.22
C GLN A 49 9.76 1.14 5.59
N ASN A 50 8.96 0.99 6.65
CA ASN A 50 9.36 1.29 8.04
C ASN A 50 9.88 2.73 8.25
N THR A 51 9.31 3.70 7.55
CA THR A 51 9.59 5.12 7.76
C THR A 51 8.36 5.97 7.50
N SER A 52 8.40 7.25 7.86
CA SER A 52 7.34 8.20 7.51
C SER A 52 7.47 8.65 6.06
N ASP A 53 6.35 8.98 5.42
CA ASP A 53 6.31 9.48 4.04
C ASP A 53 7.30 10.65 3.81
N LEU A 54 7.33 11.64 4.73
CA LEU A 54 8.27 12.77 4.67
C LEU A 54 9.76 12.36 4.64
N ASN A 55 10.11 11.28 5.34
CA ASN A 55 11.48 10.79 5.36
C ASN A 55 11.82 9.99 4.10
N ALA A 56 10.83 9.27 3.54
CA ALA A 56 10.98 8.59 2.26
C ALA A 56 11.16 9.60 1.12
N GLU A 57 10.38 10.68 1.10
CA GLU A 57 10.51 11.80 0.16
C GLU A 57 11.92 12.41 0.23
N ARG A 58 12.37 12.80 1.42
CA ARG A 58 13.73 13.34 1.62
C ARG A 58 14.83 12.38 1.15
N ALA A 59 14.67 11.07 1.41
CA ALA A 59 15.61 10.06 0.98
C ALA A 59 15.63 9.90 -0.55
N TYR A 60 14.45 9.92 -1.18
CA TYR A 60 14.30 9.83 -2.63
C TYR A 60 14.92 11.06 -3.30
N ASP A 61 14.57 12.28 -2.85
CA ASP A 61 15.12 13.52 -3.40
C ASP A 61 16.63 13.59 -3.30
N SER A 62 17.18 13.20 -2.13
CA SER A 62 18.62 13.12 -1.91
C SER A 62 19.29 12.11 -2.84
N LEU A 63 18.69 10.93 -3.01
CA LEU A 63 19.18 9.89 -3.94
C LEU A 63 19.19 10.40 -5.38
N ARG A 64 18.08 10.97 -5.86
CA ARG A 64 17.96 11.45 -7.25
C ARG A 64 18.86 12.66 -7.52
N LYS A 65 19.07 13.54 -6.54
CA LYS A 65 20.00 14.66 -6.66
C LYS A 65 21.46 14.20 -6.68
N GLY A 66 21.81 13.21 -5.86
CA GLY A 66 23.17 12.68 -5.76
C GLY A 66 23.54 11.73 -6.91
N LEU A 67 22.56 10.97 -7.41
CA LEU A 67 22.69 9.98 -8.48
C LEU A 67 21.51 10.12 -9.45
N PRO A 68 21.57 11.08 -10.40
CA PRO A 68 20.49 11.39 -11.35
C PRO A 68 20.03 10.26 -12.26
N THR A 69 20.77 9.17 -12.46
CA THR A 69 20.30 8.02 -13.25
C THR A 69 20.30 6.73 -12.46
N TRP A 70 19.42 5.80 -12.81
CA TRP A 70 19.39 4.48 -12.19
C TRP A 70 20.68 3.68 -12.47
N GLY A 71 21.34 3.92 -13.61
CA GLY A 71 22.69 3.39 -13.89
C GLY A 71 23.73 3.88 -12.87
N GLN A 72 23.73 5.17 -12.53
CA GLN A 72 24.61 5.70 -11.48
C GLN A 72 24.30 5.11 -10.10
N VAL A 73 23.04 4.81 -9.79
CA VAL A 73 22.67 4.11 -8.54
C VAL A 73 23.23 2.69 -8.51
N ILE A 74 23.25 1.98 -9.64
CA ILE A 74 23.86 0.65 -9.75
C ILE A 74 25.39 0.72 -9.59
N GLU A 75 26.04 1.67 -10.26
CA GLU A 75 27.51 1.79 -10.31
C GLU A 75 28.11 2.35 -9.02
N ALA A 76 27.34 3.12 -8.24
CA ALA A 76 27.82 3.69 -7.00
C ALA A 76 28.14 2.61 -5.95
N GLU A 77 29.15 2.88 -5.13
CA GLU A 77 29.39 2.12 -3.90
C GLU A 77 28.13 2.06 -3.04
N THR A 78 27.79 0.88 -2.52
CA THR A 78 26.56 0.67 -1.73
C THR A 78 26.49 1.62 -0.53
N ASP A 79 27.63 1.94 0.10
CA ASP A 79 27.72 2.89 1.22
C ASP A 79 27.37 4.32 0.80
N LYS A 80 27.72 4.72 -0.43
CA LYS A 80 27.31 6.03 -0.98
C LYS A 80 25.80 6.10 -1.14
N VAL A 81 25.17 5.03 -1.64
CA VAL A 81 23.70 4.95 -1.76
C VAL A 81 23.07 4.98 -0.36
N ALA A 82 23.61 4.24 0.60
CA ALA A 82 23.13 4.21 1.98
C ALA A 82 23.18 5.60 2.65
N GLU A 83 24.26 6.35 2.44
CA GLU A 83 24.42 7.71 2.95
C GLU A 83 23.39 8.67 2.33
N LEU A 84 23.13 8.59 1.03
CA LEU A 84 22.14 9.42 0.34
C LEU A 84 20.72 9.18 0.87
N ILE A 85 20.39 7.93 1.23
CA ILE A 85 19.05 7.55 1.70
C ILE A 85 18.93 7.48 3.24
N LYS A 86 19.94 7.93 3.99
CA LYS A 86 20.01 7.73 5.46
C LYS A 86 18.77 8.20 6.21
N HIS A 87 18.13 9.27 5.76
CA HIS A 87 16.91 9.81 6.38
C HIS A 87 15.72 8.85 6.28
N GLY A 88 15.70 7.96 5.29
CA GLY A 88 14.67 6.95 5.09
C GLY A 88 14.73 5.79 6.09
N GLY A 89 15.77 5.70 6.92
CA GLY A 89 15.97 4.60 7.87
C GLY A 89 16.25 3.25 7.19
N LEU A 90 16.86 2.31 7.93
CA LEU A 90 17.30 1.00 7.39
C LEU A 90 18.14 1.13 6.10
N SER A 91 18.94 2.20 5.99
CA SER A 91 19.60 2.60 4.76
C SER A 91 20.55 1.52 4.22
N ASN A 92 21.30 0.85 5.10
CA ASN A 92 22.20 -0.24 4.72
C ASN A 92 21.47 -1.41 4.05
N GLN A 93 20.27 -1.77 4.53
CA GLN A 93 19.49 -2.83 3.90
C GLN A 93 18.79 -2.35 2.63
N LYS A 94 18.29 -1.11 2.64
CA LYS A 94 17.58 -0.52 1.51
C LYS A 94 18.50 -0.24 0.32
N SER A 95 19.73 0.22 0.55
CA SER A 95 20.70 0.47 -0.53
C SER A 95 21.01 -0.80 -1.31
N ILE A 96 21.36 -1.88 -0.60
CA ILE A 96 21.59 -3.21 -1.20
C ILE A 96 20.36 -3.68 -1.98
N ARG A 97 19.16 -3.55 -1.39
CA ARG A 97 17.92 -3.99 -2.03
C ARG A 97 17.62 -3.19 -3.31
N ILE A 98 17.73 -1.87 -3.25
CA ILE A 98 17.51 -0.98 -4.40
C ILE A 98 18.45 -1.36 -5.53
N GLN A 99 19.75 -1.48 -5.26
CA GLN A 99 20.72 -1.87 -6.28
C GLN A 99 20.40 -3.26 -6.87
N LYS A 100 20.06 -4.25 -6.05
CA LYS A 100 19.66 -5.59 -6.54
C LYS A 100 18.43 -5.56 -7.43
N ILE A 101 17.41 -4.77 -7.08
CA ILE A 101 16.21 -4.59 -7.90
C ILE A 101 16.59 -3.99 -9.26
N LEU A 102 17.35 -2.88 -9.24
CA LEU A 102 17.75 -2.19 -10.47
C LEU A 102 18.61 -3.08 -11.38
N VAL A 103 19.58 -3.81 -10.82
CA VAL A 103 20.41 -4.76 -11.56
C VAL A 103 19.56 -5.88 -12.19
N GLU A 104 18.62 -6.45 -11.44
CA GLU A 104 17.76 -7.52 -11.95
C GLU A 104 16.85 -7.04 -13.09
N ILE A 105 16.28 -5.83 -12.96
CA ILE A 105 15.48 -5.20 -14.02
C ILE A 105 16.33 -4.98 -15.27
N LEU A 106 17.51 -4.37 -15.11
CA LEU A 106 18.42 -4.09 -16.21
C LEU A 106 18.86 -5.39 -16.91
N LYS A 107 19.12 -6.46 -16.15
CA LYS A 107 19.45 -7.77 -16.70
C LYS A 107 18.32 -8.38 -17.52
N ARG A 108 17.06 -8.22 -17.08
CA ARG A 108 15.89 -8.78 -17.76
C ARG A 108 15.50 -8.02 -19.02
N LEU A 109 15.60 -6.69 -18.99
CA LEU A 109 15.01 -5.80 -20.00
C LEU A 109 16.04 -5.00 -20.81
N GLY A 110 17.25 -4.79 -20.28
CA GLY A 110 18.22 -3.86 -20.84
C GLY A 110 17.88 -2.37 -20.64
N HIS A 111 16.74 -2.06 -20.02
CA HIS A 111 16.27 -0.71 -19.71
C HIS A 111 15.43 -0.69 -18.42
N PHE A 112 14.96 0.51 -18.03
CA PHE A 112 14.16 0.74 -16.82
C PHE A 112 12.70 1.12 -17.08
N ASP A 113 12.26 1.20 -18.34
CA ASP A 113 10.84 1.32 -18.70
C ASP A 113 10.09 0.05 -18.27
N LEU A 114 9.08 0.23 -17.42
CA LEU A 114 8.22 -0.83 -16.89
C LEU A 114 6.75 -0.65 -17.31
N GLU A 115 6.46 0.37 -18.12
CA GLU A 115 5.11 0.78 -18.52
C GLU A 115 4.45 -0.29 -19.40
N PHE A 116 5.23 -1.13 -20.08
CA PHE A 116 4.73 -2.30 -20.83
C PHE A 116 3.96 -3.30 -19.95
N LEU A 117 4.15 -3.28 -18.63
CA LEU A 117 3.41 -4.13 -17.70
C LEU A 117 1.93 -3.70 -17.57
N ALA A 118 1.59 -2.44 -17.86
CA ALA A 118 0.22 -1.92 -17.71
C ALA A 118 -0.81 -2.63 -18.61
N VAL A 119 -0.38 -3.22 -19.72
CA VAL A 119 -1.25 -3.93 -20.68
C VAL A 119 -1.29 -5.45 -20.47
N LYS A 120 -0.56 -5.96 -19.49
CA LYS A 120 -0.53 -7.39 -19.17
C LYS A 120 -1.67 -7.76 -18.21
N PRO A 121 -2.02 -9.07 -18.13
CA PRO A 121 -2.91 -9.55 -17.07
C PRO A 121 -2.44 -9.12 -15.68
N LEU A 122 -3.40 -8.80 -14.80
CA LEU A 122 -3.14 -8.30 -13.44
C LEU A 122 -2.19 -9.24 -12.67
N GLU A 123 -2.45 -10.54 -12.73
CA GLU A 123 -1.67 -11.53 -11.98
C GLU A 123 -0.27 -11.76 -12.58
N GLU A 124 -0.13 -11.78 -13.91
CA GLU A 124 1.19 -11.86 -14.56
C GLU A 124 2.08 -10.67 -14.15
N THR A 125 1.49 -9.48 -14.09
CA THR A 125 2.19 -8.27 -13.64
C THR A 125 2.58 -8.34 -12.17
N ARG A 126 1.68 -8.86 -11.32
CA ARG A 126 1.94 -9.06 -9.90
C ARG A 126 3.10 -10.02 -9.67
N GLU A 127 3.07 -11.17 -10.32
CA GLU A 127 4.12 -12.19 -10.26
C GLU A 127 5.47 -11.64 -10.77
N TRP A 128 5.45 -10.84 -11.84
CA TRP A 128 6.64 -10.18 -12.35
C TRP A 128 7.29 -9.30 -11.28
N PHE A 129 6.53 -8.43 -10.60
CA PHE A 129 7.07 -7.60 -9.53
C PHE A 129 7.52 -8.43 -8.31
N ILE A 130 6.73 -9.41 -7.87
CA ILE A 130 7.08 -10.25 -6.71
C ILE A 130 8.36 -11.06 -6.95
N SER A 131 8.65 -11.41 -8.21
CA SER A 131 9.88 -12.11 -8.57
C SER A 131 11.15 -11.24 -8.45
N LEU A 132 11.03 -9.93 -8.18
CA LEU A 132 12.17 -9.05 -7.95
C LEU A 132 12.70 -9.17 -6.50
N PRO A 133 14.02 -9.05 -6.29
CA PRO A 133 14.63 -9.22 -4.97
C PRO A 133 14.05 -8.30 -3.89
N GLY A 134 13.35 -8.86 -2.90
CA GLY A 134 12.80 -8.11 -1.78
C GLY A 134 11.54 -7.29 -2.09
N VAL A 135 10.90 -7.55 -3.24
CA VAL A 135 9.58 -7.01 -3.57
C VAL A 135 8.51 -8.02 -3.13
N GLY A 136 7.68 -7.61 -2.17
CA GLY A 136 6.55 -8.42 -1.70
C GLY A 136 5.21 -7.99 -2.32
N PRO A 137 4.12 -8.73 -2.04
CA PRO A 137 2.79 -8.47 -2.61
C PRO A 137 2.29 -7.03 -2.41
N LYS A 138 2.52 -6.44 -1.23
CA LYS A 138 2.16 -5.04 -0.98
C LYS A 138 2.90 -4.07 -1.89
N THR A 139 4.21 -4.26 -2.06
CA THR A 139 5.03 -3.37 -2.90
C THR A 139 4.60 -3.48 -4.35
N ALA A 140 4.38 -4.70 -4.86
CA ALA A 140 3.86 -4.93 -6.20
C ALA A 140 2.51 -4.24 -6.41
N ALA A 141 1.55 -4.45 -5.50
CA ALA A 141 0.23 -3.84 -5.58
C ALA A 141 0.25 -2.30 -5.55
N VAL A 142 1.21 -1.69 -4.85
CA VAL A 142 1.40 -0.23 -4.88
C VAL A 142 1.84 0.24 -6.27
N VAL A 143 2.86 -0.37 -6.86
CA VAL A 143 3.33 0.05 -8.20
C VAL A 143 2.23 -0.14 -9.25
N MET A 144 1.52 -1.27 -9.18
CA MET A 144 0.39 -1.57 -10.07
C MET A 144 -0.73 -0.52 -9.96
N ALA A 145 -1.14 -0.16 -8.74
CA ALA A 145 -2.24 0.78 -8.53
C ALA A 145 -1.84 2.25 -8.77
N PHE A 146 -0.65 2.66 -8.34
CA PHE A 146 -0.24 4.07 -8.32
C PHE A 146 0.55 4.52 -9.56
N SER A 147 1.04 3.59 -10.38
CA SER A 147 1.79 3.94 -11.60
C SER A 147 1.22 3.32 -12.86
N LEU A 148 0.87 2.03 -12.81
CA LEU A 148 0.39 1.30 -14.00
C LEU A 148 -1.12 1.40 -14.19
N MET A 149 -1.85 2.12 -13.33
CA MET A 149 -3.31 2.28 -13.41
C MET A 149 -4.05 0.93 -13.44
N MET A 150 -3.52 -0.07 -12.74
CA MET A 150 -4.10 -1.41 -12.67
C MET A 150 -4.91 -1.58 -11.37
N PRO A 151 -6.03 -2.34 -11.39
CA PRO A 151 -6.95 -2.45 -10.27
C PRO A 151 -6.41 -3.39 -9.17
N ALA A 152 -5.17 -3.19 -8.72
CA ALA A 152 -4.61 -3.87 -7.55
C ALA A 152 -5.05 -3.18 -6.25
N PHE A 153 -5.12 -3.92 -5.14
CA PHE A 153 -5.50 -3.35 -3.85
C PHE A 153 -4.38 -3.50 -2.80
N PRO A 154 -3.50 -2.49 -2.65
CA PRO A 154 -2.50 -2.53 -1.61
C PRO A 154 -3.15 -2.34 -0.23
N VAL A 155 -2.95 -3.28 0.68
CA VAL A 155 -3.37 -3.20 2.09
C VAL A 155 -2.18 -2.85 2.95
N ASP A 156 -2.24 -1.71 3.64
CA ASP A 156 -1.26 -1.32 4.65
C ASP A 156 -1.81 -1.55 6.08
N THR A 157 -1.03 -1.17 7.10
CA THR A 157 -1.46 -1.34 8.50
C THR A 157 -2.68 -0.50 8.88
N HIS A 158 -2.93 0.62 8.19
CA HIS A 158 -4.10 1.45 8.42
C HIS A 158 -5.35 0.81 7.81
N ILE A 159 -5.28 0.43 6.54
CA ILE A 159 -6.34 -0.26 5.82
C ILE A 159 -6.67 -1.57 6.52
N HIS A 160 -5.67 -2.40 6.82
CA HIS A 160 -5.86 -3.70 7.51
C HIS A 160 -6.66 -3.55 8.81
N ARG A 161 -6.29 -2.57 9.64
CA ARG A 161 -7.00 -2.27 10.89
C ARG A 161 -8.42 -1.76 10.64
N VAL A 162 -8.61 -0.85 9.68
CA VAL A 162 -9.93 -0.31 9.36
C VAL A 162 -10.83 -1.42 8.83
N SER A 163 -10.36 -2.23 7.89
CA SER A 163 -11.06 -3.37 7.31
C SER A 163 -11.51 -4.37 8.37
N LYS A 164 -10.68 -4.70 9.37
CA LYS A 164 -11.10 -5.52 10.52
C LYS A 164 -12.23 -4.88 11.32
N ARG A 165 -12.08 -3.60 11.65
CA ARG A 165 -13.04 -2.86 12.48
C ARG A 165 -14.40 -2.68 11.82
N ILE A 166 -14.44 -2.50 10.50
CA ILE A 166 -15.69 -2.36 9.72
C ILE A 166 -16.25 -3.72 9.25
N GLY A 167 -15.53 -4.81 9.49
CA GLY A 167 -15.95 -6.17 9.18
C GLY A 167 -15.66 -6.65 7.75
N PHE A 168 -14.86 -5.92 6.95
CA PHE A 168 -14.48 -6.36 5.61
C PHE A 168 -13.61 -7.62 5.61
N ILE A 169 -12.79 -7.80 6.65
CA ILE A 169 -11.94 -8.98 6.83
C ILE A 169 -12.03 -9.47 8.27
N ASP A 170 -11.74 -10.75 8.47
CA ASP A 170 -11.76 -11.36 9.80
C ASP A 170 -10.62 -10.84 10.69
N GLU A 171 -10.85 -10.88 12.01
CA GLU A 171 -9.85 -10.51 13.02
C GLU A 171 -8.56 -11.34 12.92
N LYS A 172 -8.65 -12.57 12.41
CA LYS A 172 -7.50 -13.47 12.22
C LYS A 172 -6.78 -13.30 10.88
N THR A 173 -7.37 -12.58 9.92
CA THR A 173 -6.77 -12.35 8.60
C THR A 173 -5.43 -11.62 8.77
N THR A 174 -4.37 -12.18 8.19
CA THR A 174 -3.04 -11.55 8.17
C THR A 174 -3.01 -10.38 7.17
N ALA A 175 -1.96 -9.56 7.20
CA ALA A 175 -1.83 -8.48 6.22
C ALA A 175 -1.73 -9.04 4.79
N ASP A 176 -0.92 -10.08 4.60
CA ASP A 176 -0.71 -10.72 3.30
C ASP A 176 -2.00 -11.34 2.73
N GLN A 177 -2.81 -11.97 3.58
CA GLN A 177 -4.11 -12.53 3.18
C GLN A 177 -5.13 -11.44 2.83
N ALA A 178 -5.00 -10.23 3.37
CA ALA A 178 -5.99 -9.19 3.17
C ALA A 178 -5.96 -8.60 1.76
N HIS A 179 -4.84 -8.65 1.04
CA HIS A 179 -4.74 -8.14 -0.33
C HIS A 179 -5.75 -8.79 -1.29
N PRO A 180 -5.71 -10.13 -1.51
CA PRO A 180 -6.66 -10.78 -2.42
C PRO A 180 -8.11 -10.70 -1.93
N LEU A 181 -8.34 -10.76 -0.61
CA LEU A 181 -9.69 -10.65 -0.04
C LEU A 181 -10.32 -9.27 -0.31
N MET A 182 -9.52 -8.21 -0.22
CA MET A 182 -9.98 -6.87 -0.54
C MET A 182 -10.19 -6.67 -2.04
N GLU A 183 -9.38 -7.29 -2.90
CA GLU A 183 -9.61 -7.28 -4.36
C GLU A 183 -10.90 -8.01 -4.73
N GLU A 184 -11.22 -9.14 -4.09
CA GLU A 184 -12.48 -9.87 -4.30
C GLU A 184 -13.70 -9.07 -3.80
N LEU A 185 -13.56 -8.38 -2.67
CA LEU A 185 -14.64 -7.63 -2.04
C LEU A 185 -14.97 -6.30 -2.76
N ILE A 186 -13.95 -5.61 -3.28
CA ILE A 186 -14.08 -4.25 -3.83
C ILE A 186 -14.10 -4.32 -5.37
N PRO A 187 -15.16 -3.78 -6.03
CA PRO A 187 -15.23 -3.70 -7.48
C PRO A 187 -13.99 -3.02 -8.08
N GLU A 188 -13.53 -3.48 -9.24
CA GLU A 188 -12.25 -3.05 -9.84
C GLU A 188 -12.14 -1.52 -9.98
N ASP A 189 -13.22 -0.89 -10.47
CA ASP A 189 -13.31 0.57 -10.68
C ASP A 189 -13.21 1.37 -9.37
N ASP A 190 -13.53 0.76 -8.23
CA ASP A 190 -13.52 1.40 -6.92
C ASP A 190 -12.24 1.13 -6.13
N ARG A 191 -11.39 0.18 -6.55
CA ARG A 191 -10.23 -0.28 -5.75
C ARG A 191 -9.27 0.85 -5.41
N TYR A 192 -8.91 1.71 -6.37
CA TYR A 192 -8.03 2.84 -6.12
C TYR A 192 -8.65 3.85 -5.15
N ALA A 193 -9.89 4.27 -5.42
CA ALA A 193 -10.61 5.23 -4.58
C ALA A 193 -10.75 4.70 -3.14
N MET A 194 -11.20 3.45 -3.00
CA MET A 194 -11.37 2.80 -1.71
C MET A 194 -10.04 2.67 -0.96
N HIS A 195 -8.93 2.36 -1.63
CA HIS A 195 -7.60 2.36 -1.01
C HIS A 195 -7.28 3.73 -0.40
N VAL A 196 -7.38 4.80 -1.18
CA VAL A 196 -7.07 6.18 -0.76
C VAL A 196 -8.00 6.64 0.38
N LEU A 197 -9.29 6.34 0.30
CA LEU A 197 -10.27 6.67 1.33
C LEU A 197 -9.96 5.93 2.64
N LEU A 198 -9.69 4.62 2.59
CA LEU A 198 -9.45 3.81 3.79
C LEU A 198 -8.12 4.17 4.47
N ILE A 199 -7.04 4.39 3.73
CA ILE A 199 -5.76 4.80 4.33
C ILE A 199 -5.88 6.18 4.97
N THR A 200 -6.52 7.14 4.29
CA THR A 200 -6.78 8.49 4.81
C THR A 200 -7.63 8.42 6.08
N HIS A 201 -8.70 7.64 6.05
CA HIS A 201 -9.57 7.44 7.20
C HIS A 201 -8.86 6.79 8.38
N GLY A 202 -8.04 5.76 8.12
CA GLY A 202 -7.25 5.09 9.15
C GLY A 202 -6.21 6.00 9.80
N ARG A 203 -5.63 6.95 9.05
CA ARG A 203 -4.66 7.93 9.56
C ARG A 203 -5.34 9.05 10.37
N GLN A 204 -6.47 9.58 9.89
CA GLN A 204 -7.09 10.77 10.47
C GLN A 204 -8.11 10.46 11.59
N ILE A 205 -8.98 9.47 11.40
CA ILE A 205 -10.15 9.21 12.27
C ILE A 205 -10.04 7.86 12.98
N CYS A 206 -9.88 6.76 12.25
CA CYS A 206 -9.86 5.40 12.79
C CYS A 206 -8.46 4.99 13.28
N LYS A 207 -7.89 5.80 14.18
CA LYS A 207 -6.53 5.63 14.72
C LYS A 207 -6.39 4.34 15.53
N ALA A 208 -5.17 3.81 15.61
CA ALA A 208 -4.89 2.53 16.26
C ALA A 208 -5.29 2.52 17.74
N ARG A 209 -4.83 3.51 18.52
CA ARG A 209 -5.06 3.58 19.97
C ARG A 209 -6.43 4.16 20.32
N ILE A 210 -6.69 5.41 19.91
CA ILE A 210 -7.91 6.16 20.27
C ILE A 210 -8.63 6.56 18.98
N PRO A 211 -9.52 5.71 18.43
CA PRO A 211 -10.31 6.07 17.25
C PRO A 211 -11.36 7.14 17.61
N GLN A 212 -11.58 8.09 16.70
CA GLN A 212 -12.55 9.18 16.90
C GLN A 212 -13.95 8.76 16.42
N CYS A 213 -14.51 7.68 16.99
CA CYS A 213 -15.77 7.08 16.52
C CYS A 213 -16.95 8.07 16.51
N VAL A 214 -17.03 8.98 17.48
CA VAL A 214 -18.07 10.03 17.53
C VAL A 214 -18.07 10.92 16.28
N ARG A 215 -16.91 11.07 15.61
CA ARG A 215 -16.72 11.87 14.39
C ARG A 215 -16.71 11.01 13.11
N CYS A 216 -16.89 9.70 13.22
CA CYS A 216 -16.76 8.78 12.10
C CYS A 216 -18.10 8.59 11.38
N THR A 217 -18.17 8.87 10.08
CA THR A 217 -19.39 8.71 9.27
C THR A 217 -19.82 7.26 9.09
N LEU A 218 -18.96 6.29 9.45
CA LEU A 218 -19.25 4.86 9.46
C LEU A 218 -19.76 4.36 10.82
N ALA A 219 -19.72 5.17 11.88
CA ALA A 219 -19.90 4.72 13.26
C ALA A 219 -21.23 4.02 13.53
N SER A 220 -22.31 4.43 12.88
CA SER A 220 -23.65 3.86 13.05
C SER A 220 -23.77 2.42 12.52
N HIS A 221 -22.91 2.02 11.59
CA HIS A 221 -22.90 0.68 10.99
C HIS A 221 -21.63 -0.11 11.33
N CYS A 222 -20.64 0.54 11.94
CA CYS A 222 -19.35 -0.07 12.24
C CYS A 222 -19.45 -1.01 13.46
N PRO A 223 -19.16 -2.31 13.30
CA PRO A 223 -19.25 -3.29 14.38
C PRO A 223 -18.29 -3.03 15.55
N ALA A 224 -17.19 -2.32 15.31
CA ALA A 224 -16.21 -1.94 16.31
C ALA A 224 -16.37 -0.49 16.85
N SER A 225 -17.47 0.20 16.51
CA SER A 225 -17.71 1.57 16.98
C SER A 225 -17.77 1.66 18.50
N THR A 226 -17.13 2.68 19.06
CA THR A 226 -17.19 3.03 20.49
C THR A 226 -17.99 4.32 20.75
N ALA A 227 -18.65 4.86 19.72
CA ALA A 227 -19.56 5.98 19.89
C ALA A 227 -20.75 5.54 20.75
N LYS A 228 -21.02 6.30 21.81
CA LYS A 228 -22.21 6.14 22.65
C LYS A 228 -23.32 7.05 22.14
#